data_AF-A0A943UY61-F1
#
_entry.id   AF-A0A943UY61-F1
#
_cell.length_a   1.000
_cell.length_b   1.000
_cell.length_c   1.000
_cell.angle_alpha   90.00
_cell.angle_beta   90.00
_cell.angle_gamma   90.00
#
_symmetry.space_group_name_H-M   'P 1'
#
loop_
_entity.id
_entity.type
_entity.pdbx_description
1 polymer ?
#
loop_
_entity_poly.entity_id
_entity_poly.type
_entity_poly.pdbx_seq_one_letter_code
_entity_poly.pdbx_strand_id
1 'polypeptide(L)'
;MIEELKPCPFCGGEITLTCSDGDGAFYIRCSKCGASTGHVSSRKGVVEAESEAVERWNRRAEPPAAPDDPARYSRGGIECIDAIRAALDPVEYRGFCKGSVLGYVWREKHKGGDRDLGKAVDFIGYALDASEEAGA
;
A
#
# COMPACT_ATOMS: atom_id res chain seq x y z
N MET A 1 17.09 -20.76 16.20
CA MET A 1 17.92 -19.87 15.37
C MET A 1 17.28 -18.50 15.48
N ILE A 2 17.97 -17.51 16.04
CA ILE A 2 17.40 -16.17 16.26
C ILE A 2 17.38 -15.49 14.89
N GLU A 3 16.19 -15.15 14.39
CA GLU A 3 16.04 -14.41 13.13
C GLU A 3 16.70 -13.03 13.24
N GLU A 4 17.33 -12.55 12.17
CA GLU A 4 17.98 -11.25 12.17
C GLU A 4 16.95 -10.11 12.24
N LEU A 5 17.25 -9.09 13.04
CA LEU A 5 16.34 -8.00 13.37
C LEU A 5 16.25 -6.96 12.24
N LYS A 6 15.06 -6.76 11.65
CA LYS A 6 14.84 -5.79 10.57
C LYS A 6 14.88 -4.35 11.09
N PRO A 7 15.41 -3.38 10.31
CA PRO A 7 15.44 -1.97 10.70
C PRO A 7 14.03 -1.41 10.93
N CYS A 8 13.95 -0.27 11.62
CA CYS A 8 12.67 0.37 11.93
C CYS A 8 11.87 0.73 10.68
N PRO A 9 10.58 0.31 10.57
CA PRO A 9 9.80 0.51 9.35
C PRO A 9 9.37 1.97 9.16
N PHE A 10 9.44 2.78 10.22
CA PHE A 10 8.97 4.16 10.21
C PHE A 10 10.06 5.17 9.88
N CYS A 11 11.31 4.90 10.28
CA CYS A 11 12.38 5.90 10.20
C CYS A 11 13.74 5.33 9.76
N GLY A 12 13.84 4.02 9.52
CA GLY A 12 15.07 3.31 9.18
C GLY A 12 16.13 3.29 10.30
N GLY A 13 15.79 3.76 11.49
CA GLY A 13 16.71 3.87 12.61
C GLY A 13 17.06 2.52 13.25
N GLU A 14 18.13 2.56 14.03
CA GLU A 14 18.61 1.42 14.83
C GLU A 14 17.57 1.01 15.88
N ILE A 15 17.59 -0.28 16.19
CA ILE A 15 16.65 -0.95 17.06
C ILE A 15 17.39 -1.71 18.14
N THR A 16 16.82 -1.70 19.34
CA THR A 16 17.41 -2.38 20.49
C THR A 16 16.37 -3.31 21.08
N LEU A 17 16.79 -4.53 21.39
CA LEU A 17 16.03 -5.46 22.21
C LEU A 17 16.31 -5.13 23.69
N THR A 18 15.27 -4.83 24.45
CA THR A 18 15.36 -4.40 25.85
C THR A 18 14.63 -5.40 26.73
N CYS A 19 15.29 -5.80 27.82
CA CYS A 19 14.69 -6.55 28.92
C CYS A 19 14.28 -5.54 30.01
N SER A 20 13.04 -5.64 30.52
CA SER A 20 12.61 -4.88 31.69
C SER A 20 13.03 -5.62 32.95
N ASP A 21 13.95 -5.02 33.71
CA ASP A 21 14.40 -5.54 34.99
C ASP A 21 13.24 -5.49 36.01
N GLY A 22 12.70 -6.66 36.34
CA GLY A 22 11.61 -6.84 37.31
C GLY A 22 10.65 -7.97 36.96
N ASP A 23 10.21 -8.05 35.70
CA ASP A 23 9.14 -8.97 35.26
C ASP A 23 9.59 -9.99 34.19
N GLY A 24 10.83 -9.88 33.72
CA GLY A 24 11.33 -10.69 32.60
C GLY A 24 10.57 -10.38 31.30
N ALA A 25 10.20 -9.11 31.08
CA ALA A 25 9.50 -8.71 29.88
C ALA A 25 10.48 -8.21 28.80
N PHE A 26 10.37 -8.75 27.59
CA PHE A 26 11.17 -8.38 26.43
C PHE A 26 10.34 -7.54 25.46
N TYR A 27 10.95 -6.50 24.91
CA TYR A 27 10.35 -5.72 23.83
C TYR A 27 11.45 -5.11 22.95
N ILE A 28 11.10 -4.79 21.71
CA ILE A 28 11.99 -4.05 20.81
C ILE A 28 11.54 -2.60 20.79
N ARG A 29 12.50 -1.68 20.78
CA ARG A 29 12.26 -0.24 20.66
C ARG A 29 13.24 0.39 19.67
N CYS A 30 12.73 1.29 18.83
CA CYS A 30 13.56 2.14 17.98
C CYS A 30 14.07 3.35 18.77
N SER A 31 15.38 3.60 18.73
CA SER A 31 16.03 4.73 19.41
C SER A 31 15.69 6.09 18.79
N LYS A 32 15.35 6.12 17.49
CA LYS A 32 15.12 7.34 16.73
C LYS A 32 13.68 7.86 16.81
N CYS A 33 12.68 6.99 16.61
CA CYS A 33 11.26 7.40 16.61
C CYS A 33 10.45 6.87 17.80
N GLY A 34 11.04 6.04 18.66
CA GLY A 34 10.38 5.49 19.84
C GLY A 34 9.37 4.38 19.58
N ALA A 35 9.16 3.96 18.33
CA ALA A 35 8.28 2.83 18.00
C ALA A 35 8.73 1.57 18.74
N SER A 36 7.80 0.86 19.37
CA SER A 36 8.09 -0.36 20.13
C SER A 36 7.08 -1.47 19.89
N THR A 37 7.49 -2.71 20.13
CA THR A 37 6.56 -3.83 20.29
C THR A 37 5.87 -3.75 21.66
N GLY A 38 4.75 -4.45 21.81
CA GLY A 38 4.23 -4.78 23.14
C GLY A 38 5.18 -5.72 23.89
N HIS A 39 5.07 -5.76 25.22
CA HIS A 39 5.87 -6.62 26.07
C HIS A 39 5.59 -8.10 25.81
N VAL A 40 6.65 -8.91 25.79
CA VAL A 40 6.64 -10.37 25.70
C VAL A 40 7.18 -10.93 27.01
N SER A 41 6.44 -11.85 27.64
CA SER A 41 6.84 -12.40 28.93
C SER A 41 7.84 -13.54 28.78
N SER A 42 8.90 -13.55 29.58
CA SER A 42 9.88 -14.64 29.68
C SER A 42 9.43 -15.82 30.53
N ARG A 43 8.16 -15.88 30.96
CA ARG A 43 7.63 -17.03 31.72
C ARG A 43 7.84 -18.38 31.03
N LYS A 44 7.93 -18.38 29.70
CA LYS A 44 8.17 -19.59 28.89
C LYS A 44 9.66 -19.85 28.62
N GLY A 45 10.54 -18.93 28.99
CA GLY A 45 11.97 -18.96 28.68
C GLY A 45 12.44 -17.65 28.05
N VAL A 46 13.72 -17.31 28.28
CA VAL A 46 14.34 -16.07 27.78
C VAL A 46 14.51 -16.12 26.26
N VAL A 47 14.99 -17.25 25.75
CA VAL A 47 15.24 -17.44 24.30
C VAL A 47 13.92 -17.38 23.52
N GLU A 48 12.85 -17.97 24.05
CA GLU A 48 11.51 -17.88 23.44
C GLU A 48 10.97 -16.45 23.44
N ALA A 49 11.14 -15.71 24.53
CA ALA A 49 10.66 -14.33 24.63
C ALA A 49 11.41 -13.38 23.69
N GLU A 50 12.73 -13.56 23.54
CA GLU A 50 13.54 -12.84 22.55
C GLU A 50 13.08 -13.16 21.13
N SER A 51 12.93 -14.45 20.79
CA SER A 51 12.49 -14.87 19.47
C SER A 51 11.09 -14.35 19.13
N GLU A 52 10.15 -14.37 20.08
CA GLU A 52 8.80 -13.86 19.88
C GLU A 52 8.79 -12.32 19.73
N ALA A 53 9.62 -11.60 20.49
CA ALA A 53 9.76 -10.15 20.31
C ALA A 53 10.29 -9.83 18.90
N VAL A 54 11.32 -10.56 18.45
CA VAL A 54 11.89 -10.44 17.10
C VAL A 54 10.85 -10.74 16.03
N GLU A 55 10.10 -11.84 16.15
CA GLU A 55 9.06 -12.21 15.19
C GLU A 55 7.98 -11.12 15.11
N ARG A 56 7.50 -10.62 16.26
CA ARG A 56 6.51 -9.53 16.32
C ARG A 56 7.00 -8.26 15.63
N TRP A 57 8.27 -7.90 15.80
CA TRP A 57 8.86 -6.74 15.14
C TRP A 57 9.06 -6.97 13.64
N ASN A 58 9.48 -8.17 13.25
CA ASN A 58 9.81 -8.54 11.88
C ASN A 58 8.58 -8.86 11.02
N ARG A 59 7.42 -9.10 11.64
CA ARG A 59 6.12 -9.26 10.97
C ARG A 59 5.70 -7.94 10.34
N ARG A 60 6.09 -7.74 9.07
CA ARG A 60 5.62 -6.64 8.23
C ARG A 60 4.38 -7.13 7.47
N ALA A 61 3.37 -6.28 7.33
CA ALA A 61 2.40 -6.46 6.26
C ALA A 61 3.14 -6.34 4.93
N GLU A 62 2.76 -7.14 3.93
CA GLU A 62 3.23 -6.88 2.57
C GLU A 62 2.83 -5.44 2.21
N PRO A 63 3.77 -4.62 1.71
CA PRO A 63 3.42 -3.29 1.25
C PRO A 63 2.32 -3.43 0.19
N PRO A 64 1.31 -2.54 0.19
CA PRO A 64 0.35 -2.55 -0.90
C PRO A 64 1.12 -2.42 -2.22
N ALA A 65 0.56 -3.00 -3.28
CA ALA A 65 1.08 -2.84 -4.63
C ALA A 65 1.36 -1.36 -4.92
N ALA A 66 2.43 -1.09 -5.65
CA ALA A 66 2.91 0.28 -5.88
C ALA A 66 1.76 1.15 -6.43
N PRO A 67 1.77 2.48 -6.21
CA PRO A 67 0.69 3.37 -6.66
C PRO A 67 0.37 3.30 -8.16
N ASP A 68 1.36 2.89 -8.94
CA ASP A 68 1.40 2.70 -10.39
C ASP A 68 1.35 1.23 -10.83
N ASP A 69 1.25 0.29 -9.89
CA ASP A 69 1.03 -1.13 -10.20
C ASP A 69 -0.44 -1.36 -10.59
N PRO A 70 -0.73 -1.84 -11.81
CA PRO A 70 -2.09 -2.17 -12.24
C PRO A 70 -2.79 -3.15 -11.29
N ALA A 71 -2.04 -4.11 -10.72
CA ALA A 71 -2.56 -5.13 -9.81
C ALA A 71 -3.21 -4.54 -8.55
N ARG A 72 -2.93 -3.26 -8.23
CA ARG A 72 -3.61 -2.53 -7.15
C ARG A 72 -5.10 -2.30 -7.43
N TYR A 73 -5.48 -2.17 -8.70
CA TYR A 73 -6.85 -1.92 -9.15
C TYR A 73 -7.53 -3.17 -9.71
N SER A 74 -6.77 -4.23 -9.94
CA SER A 74 -7.30 -5.54 -10.33
C SER A 74 -7.73 -6.34 -9.09
N ARG A 75 -8.92 -6.92 -9.12
CA ARG A 75 -9.33 -7.96 -8.16
C ARG A 75 -10.01 -9.09 -8.91
N GLY A 76 -9.61 -10.33 -8.61
CA GLY A 76 -10.17 -11.51 -9.28
C GLY A 76 -9.88 -11.58 -10.78
N GLY A 77 -8.82 -10.94 -11.25
CA GLY A 77 -8.42 -10.93 -12.67
C GLY A 77 -9.21 -9.98 -13.56
N ILE A 78 -10.04 -9.11 -12.98
CA ILE A 78 -10.79 -8.08 -13.71
C ILE A 78 -10.21 -6.71 -13.32
N GLU A 79 -9.93 -5.87 -14.31
CA GLU A 79 -9.56 -4.48 -14.08
C GLU A 79 -10.77 -3.66 -13.63
N CYS A 80 -10.57 -2.74 -12.69
CA CYS A 80 -11.65 -1.87 -12.22
C CYS A 80 -12.32 -1.08 -13.35
N ILE A 81 -11.56 -0.65 -14.37
CA ILE A 81 -12.10 0.09 -15.52
C ILE A 81 -13.07 -0.76 -16.35
N ASP A 82 -12.78 -2.04 -16.53
CA ASP A 82 -13.66 -2.97 -17.26
C ASP A 82 -14.96 -3.22 -16.50
N ALA A 83 -14.86 -3.35 -15.17
CA ALA A 83 -16.04 -3.48 -14.32
C ALA A 83 -16.94 -2.22 -14.39
N ILE A 84 -16.34 -1.02 -14.42
CA ILE A 84 -17.07 0.25 -14.58
C ILE A 84 -17.72 0.32 -15.97
N ARG A 85 -17.00 -0.07 -17.03
CA ARG A 85 -17.53 -0.12 -18.40
C ARG A 85 -18.74 -1.04 -18.53
N ALA A 86 -18.70 -2.21 -17.88
CA ALA A 86 -19.80 -3.16 -17.90
C ALA A 86 -21.03 -2.69 -17.09
N ALA A 87 -20.84 -1.77 -16.14
CA ALA A 87 -21.90 -1.29 -15.25
C ALA A 87 -22.63 -0.04 -15.74
N LEU A 88 -22.07 0.69 -16.70
CA LEU A 88 -22.60 1.96 -17.21
C LEU A 88 -23.05 1.81 -18.67
N ASP A 89 -24.03 2.62 -19.10
CA ASP A 89 -24.32 2.73 -20.53
C ASP A 89 -23.19 3.46 -21.28
N PRO A 90 -23.10 3.35 -22.63
CA PRO A 90 -22.00 3.96 -23.38
C PRO A 90 -21.90 5.49 -23.22
N VAL A 91 -23.02 6.19 -23.04
CA VAL A 91 -23.05 7.65 -22.83
C VAL A 91 -22.53 7.99 -21.44
N GLU A 92 -22.98 7.25 -20.42
CA GLU A 92 -22.53 7.40 -19.04
C GLU A 92 -21.04 7.09 -18.89
N TYR A 93 -20.58 5.97 -19.45
CA TYR A 93 -19.16 5.58 -19.40
C TYR A 93 -18.28 6.63 -20.09
N ARG A 94 -18.70 7.12 -21.27
CA ARG A 94 -18.00 8.20 -21.95
C ARG A 94 -17.98 9.49 -21.13
N GLY A 95 -19.06 9.80 -20.41
CA GLY A 95 -19.12 10.90 -19.46
C GLY A 95 -18.13 10.75 -18.30
N PHE A 96 -18.06 9.55 -17.72
CA PHE A 96 -17.11 9.19 -16.68
C PHE A 96 -15.65 9.37 -17.12
N CYS A 97 -15.30 8.89 -18.32
CA CYS A 97 -13.96 9.06 -18.88
C CYS A 97 -13.60 10.54 -19.05
N LYS A 98 -14.51 11.35 -19.62
CA LYS A 98 -14.31 12.81 -19.76
C LYS A 98 -14.12 13.51 -18.41
N GLY A 99 -14.94 13.16 -17.41
CA GLY A 99 -14.79 13.69 -16.05
C GLY A 99 -13.44 13.33 -15.43
N SER A 100 -12.96 12.10 -15.67
CA SER A 100 -11.65 11.64 -15.21
C SER A 100 -10.51 12.43 -15.84
N VAL A 101 -10.57 12.68 -17.17
CA VAL A 101 -9.61 13.55 -17.88
C VAL A 101 -9.52 14.92 -17.22
N LEU A 102 -10.66 15.57 -16.95
CA LEU A 102 -10.68 16.87 -16.29
C LEU A 102 -10.00 16.83 -14.93
N GLY A 103 -10.26 15.79 -14.13
CA GLY A 103 -9.65 15.62 -12.82
C GLY A 103 -8.13 15.39 -12.86
N TYR A 104 -7.62 14.71 -13.89
CA TYR A 104 -6.17 14.52 -14.05
C TYR A 104 -5.48 15.78 -14.56
N VAL A 105 -6.03 16.42 -15.60
CA VAL A 105 -5.50 17.68 -16.14
C VAL A 105 -5.48 18.77 -15.06
N TRP A 106 -6.52 18.85 -14.22
CA TRP A 106 -6.56 19.82 -13.12
C TRP A 106 -5.46 19.59 -12.07
N ARG A 107 -5.11 18.33 -11.79
CA ARG A 107 -4.15 17.97 -10.72
C ARG A 107 -2.70 17.98 -11.17
N GLU A 108 -2.43 18.01 -12.48
CA GLU A 108 -1.10 17.95 -13.09
C GLU A 108 -0.09 18.86 -12.37
N LYS A 109 -0.38 20.16 -12.25
CA LYS A 109 0.53 21.14 -11.64
C LYS A 109 0.70 21.02 -10.12
N HIS A 110 -0.16 20.24 -9.46
CA HIS A 110 -0.27 20.23 -7.99
C HIS A 110 0.03 18.87 -7.38
N LYS A 111 0.11 17.80 -8.17
CA LYS A 111 0.31 16.44 -7.66
C LYS A 111 1.15 15.56 -8.59
N GLY A 112 0.63 15.21 -9.77
CA GLY A 112 1.20 14.13 -10.57
C GLY A 112 2.09 14.57 -11.73
N GLY A 113 2.11 15.85 -12.10
CA GLY A 113 2.83 16.35 -13.28
C GLY A 113 2.45 15.58 -14.55
N ASP A 114 3.45 15.29 -15.39
CA ASP A 114 3.28 14.54 -16.64
C ASP A 114 2.63 13.16 -16.47
N ARG A 115 2.73 12.54 -15.29
CA ARG A 115 2.06 11.26 -15.00
C ARG A 115 0.54 11.40 -15.02
N ASP A 116 0.00 12.53 -14.53
CA ASP A 116 -1.43 12.79 -14.61
C ASP A 116 -1.86 13.03 -16.06
N LEU A 117 -1.01 13.66 -16.89
CA LEU A 117 -1.28 13.80 -18.33
C LEU A 117 -1.31 12.44 -19.04
N GLY A 118 -0.39 11.52 -18.71
CA GLY A 118 -0.42 10.15 -19.23
C GLY A 118 -1.75 9.45 -18.92
N LYS A 119 -2.23 9.56 -17.68
CA LYS A 119 -3.54 9.02 -17.28
C LYS A 119 -4.69 9.69 -18.03
N ALA A 120 -4.62 11.00 -18.27
CA ALA A 120 -5.62 11.69 -19.07
C ALA A 120 -5.66 11.14 -20.51
N VAL A 121 -4.52 10.80 -21.10
CA VAL A 121 -4.46 10.15 -22.43
C VAL A 121 -5.12 8.78 -22.42
N ASP A 122 -4.87 7.95 -21.39
CA ASP A 122 -5.52 6.62 -21.27
C ASP A 122 -7.05 6.76 -21.24
N PHE A 123 -7.58 7.70 -20.45
CA PHE A 123 -9.02 7.95 -20.37
C PHE A 123 -9.61 8.55 -21.66
N ILE A 124 -8.83 9.27 -22.46
CA ILE A 124 -9.26 9.70 -23.79
C ILE A 124 -9.41 8.46 -24.70
N GLY A 125 -8.45 7.54 -24.67
CA GLY A 125 -8.54 6.25 -25.40
C GLY A 125 -9.82 5.50 -25.06
N TYR A 126 -10.08 5.27 -23.76
CA TYR A 126 -11.30 4.58 -23.32
C TYR A 126 -12.60 5.27 -23.78
N ALA A 127 -12.62 6.60 -23.84
CA ALA A 127 -13.78 7.36 -24.30
C ALA A 127 -14.01 7.25 -25.83
N LEU A 128 -12.94 7.05 -26.61
CA LEU A 128 -13.01 6.85 -28.05
C LEU A 128 -13.53 5.44 -28.36
N ASP A 129 -12.98 4.41 -27.69
CA ASP A 129 -13.39 3.02 -27.86
C ASP A 129 -14.88 2.82 -27.57
N ALA A 130 -15.39 3.48 -26.51
CA ALA A 130 -16.81 3.45 -26.17
C ALA A 130 -17.73 4.10 -27.22
N SER A 131 -17.19 5.04 -28.03
CA SER A 131 -17.96 5.70 -29.09
C SER A 131 -18.12 4.82 -30.33
N GLU A 132 -17.19 3.91 -30.57
CA GLU A 132 -17.25 2.95 -31.69
C GLU A 132 -18.30 1.86 -31.44
N GLU A 133 -18.46 1.43 -30.19
CA GLU A 133 -19.44 0.41 -29.81
C GLU A 133 -20.89 0.92 -29.76
N ALA A 134 -21.09 2.20 -29.46
CA ALA A 134 -22.43 2.81 -29.46
C ALA A 134 -22.99 3.05 -30.89
N GLY A 135 -22.13 3.01 -31.90
CA GLY A 135 -22.48 3.21 -33.31
C GLY A 135 -22.59 1.94 -34.15
N ALA A 136 -22.33 0.76 -33.55
CA ALA A 136 -22.45 -0.57 -34.15
C ALA A 136 -23.79 -1.22 -33.77
#